data_AF-A0A0B1YMJ2-F1
#
_entry.id   AF-A0A0B1YMJ2-F1
#
_cell.length_a   1.000
_cell.length_b   1.000
_cell.length_c   1.000
_cell.angle_alpha   90.00
_cell.angle_beta   90.00
_cell.angle_gamma   90.00
#
_symmetry.space_group_name_H-M   'P 1'
#
loop_
_entity.id
_entity.type
_entity.pdbx_description
1 polymer ?
#
loop_
_entity_poly.entity_id
_entity_poly.type
_entity_poly.pdbx_seq_one_letter_code
_entity_poly.pdbx_strand_id
1 'polypeptide(L)'
;MVAALVGCDRSDTHVSSGTASLAQYIHLNAQPKAVRLELATLPERNPSDSGVPRPTDYVALIAAVTLKDSDGKEITDQPRYAERQPIPEAFLRAWLSSAEKTALRDAFSQKGGLAYDVSQLVTRPTKRAVAIPMDADHWVLYLEYVAP
;
A
#
# COMPACT_ATOMS: atom_id res chain seq x y z
N MET A 1 5.35 -31.13 -33.75
CA MET A 1 5.36 -30.78 -32.31
C MET A 1 6.06 -29.44 -32.19
N VAL A 2 5.31 -28.35 -32.06
CA VAL A 2 5.86 -27.01 -31.86
C VAL A 2 5.24 -26.53 -30.55
N ALA A 3 6.06 -26.50 -29.50
CA ALA A 3 5.64 -26.02 -28.20
C ALA A 3 5.39 -24.52 -28.29
N ALA A 4 4.15 -24.12 -28.04
CA ALA A 4 3.81 -22.72 -27.85
C ALA A 4 4.52 -22.21 -26.60
N LEU A 5 5.49 -21.30 -26.78
CA LEU A 5 5.93 -20.40 -25.74
C LEU A 5 4.76 -19.44 -25.46
N VAL A 6 3.83 -19.89 -24.62
CA VAL A 6 2.94 -18.98 -23.91
C VAL A 6 3.85 -18.21 -22.97
N GLY A 7 4.31 -17.04 -23.43
CA GLY A 7 4.83 -16.03 -22.53
C GLY A 7 3.75 -15.80 -21.49
N CYS A 8 4.00 -16.21 -20.26
CA CYS A 8 3.21 -15.75 -19.12
C CYS A 8 3.40 -14.23 -19.08
N ASP A 9 2.44 -13.51 -19.63
CA ASP A 9 2.33 -12.08 -19.47
C ASP A 9 2.33 -11.81 -17.97
N ARG A 10 3.40 -11.18 -17.52
CA ARG A 10 3.68 -10.93 -16.11
C ARG A 10 2.72 -9.84 -15.66
N SER A 11 1.54 -10.28 -15.21
CA SER A 11 0.42 -9.53 -14.66
C SER A 11 0.64 -8.01 -14.63
N ASP A 12 0.00 -7.31 -15.57
CA ASP A 12 -0.17 -5.87 -15.54
C ASP A 12 -0.42 -5.39 -14.10
N THR A 13 0.50 -4.58 -13.57
CA THR A 13 0.29 -3.79 -12.37
C THR A 13 -0.82 -2.77 -12.66
N HIS A 14 -2.07 -3.20 -12.50
CA HIS A 14 -3.24 -2.40 -12.81
C HIS A 14 -3.57 -1.51 -11.61
N VAL A 15 -3.42 -0.20 -11.79
CA VAL A 15 -3.92 0.78 -10.81
C VAL A 15 -5.44 0.75 -10.89
N SER A 16 -6.11 0.32 -9.82
CA SER A 16 -7.56 0.39 -9.72
C SER A 16 -7.98 1.77 -9.22
N SER A 17 -8.96 2.37 -9.89
CA SER A 17 -9.60 3.62 -9.46
C SER A 17 -10.99 3.41 -8.86
N GLY A 18 -11.46 2.16 -8.78
CA GLY A 18 -12.78 1.83 -8.27
C GLY A 18 -12.84 1.95 -6.75
N THR A 19 -13.65 2.87 -6.23
CA THR A 19 -13.82 3.12 -4.79
C THR A 19 -14.31 1.89 -4.02
N ALA A 20 -15.10 1.02 -4.65
CA ALA A 20 -15.53 -0.26 -4.07
C ALA A 20 -14.40 -1.28 -3.87
N SER A 21 -13.31 -1.16 -4.64
CA SER A 21 -12.15 -2.07 -4.53
C SER A 21 -11.42 -1.88 -3.19
N LEU A 22 -11.45 -0.66 -2.64
CA LEU A 22 -10.75 -0.35 -1.39
C LEU A 22 -11.37 -1.07 -0.18
N ALA A 23 -12.70 -1.24 -0.19
CA ALA A 23 -13.44 -1.88 0.90
C ALA A 23 -13.04 -3.35 1.12
N GLN A 24 -12.33 -3.97 0.18
CA GLN A 24 -11.80 -5.32 0.33
C GLN A 24 -10.59 -5.38 1.27
N TYR A 25 -9.95 -4.24 1.55
CA TYR A 25 -8.68 -4.14 2.27
C TYR A 25 -8.76 -3.36 3.57
N ILE A 26 -9.69 -2.39 3.66
CA ILE A 26 -9.88 -1.54 4.83
C ILE A 26 -11.38 -1.25 5.03
N HIS A 27 -11.82 -1.30 6.28
CA HIS A 27 -13.14 -0.92 6.73
C HIS A 27 -13.19 0.59 6.96
N LEU A 28 -14.02 1.27 6.17
CA LEU A 28 -14.34 2.69 6.31
C LEU A 28 -15.85 2.81 6.50
N ASN A 29 -16.30 3.82 7.23
CA ASN A 29 -17.72 4.08 7.48
C ASN A 29 -18.45 4.57 6.23
N ALA A 30 -17.75 5.27 5.32
CA ALA A 30 -18.30 5.70 4.06
C ALA A 30 -17.43 5.32 2.85
N GLN A 31 -18.07 5.28 1.68
CA GLN A 31 -17.35 5.11 0.43
C GLN A 31 -16.48 6.36 0.15
N PRO A 32 -15.19 6.18 -0.19
CA PRO A 32 -14.32 7.29 -0.55
C PRO A 32 -14.83 8.05 -1.77
N LYS A 33 -14.51 9.35 -1.85
CA LYS A 33 -14.83 10.19 -3.01
C LYS A 33 -13.99 9.82 -4.24
N ALA A 34 -12.72 9.49 -4.01
CA ALA A 34 -11.78 9.08 -5.04
C ALA A 34 -10.77 8.07 -4.48
N VAL A 35 -10.33 7.14 -5.31
CA VAL A 35 -9.31 6.14 -4.97
C VAL A 35 -8.40 5.94 -6.17
N ARG A 36 -7.11 5.78 -5.92
CA ARG A 36 -6.15 5.10 -6.78
C ARG A 36 -5.42 4.10 -5.93
N LEU A 37 -5.50 2.81 -6.25
CA LEU A 37 -4.84 1.76 -5.47
C LEU A 37 -4.14 0.74 -6.36
N GLU A 38 -3.13 0.10 -5.79
CA GLU A 38 -2.39 -0.97 -6.44
C GLU A 38 -1.94 -1.98 -5.38
N LEU A 39 -2.13 -3.27 -5.67
CA LEU A 39 -1.52 -4.35 -4.91
C LEU A 39 -0.18 -4.67 -5.58
N ALA A 40 0.93 -4.29 -4.95
CA ALA A 40 2.27 -4.51 -5.46
C ALA A 40 2.89 -5.75 -4.82
N THR A 41 3.44 -6.62 -5.64
CA THR A 41 4.19 -7.81 -5.21
C THR A 41 5.66 -7.66 -5.60
N LEU A 42 6.58 -7.80 -4.64
CA LEU A 42 8.02 -7.75 -4.90
C LEU A 42 8.64 -9.13 -4.71
N PRO A 43 9.54 -9.56 -5.62
CA PRO A 43 10.36 -10.73 -5.38
C PRO A 43 11.32 -10.44 -4.22
N GLU A 44 11.59 -11.47 -3.40
CA GLU A 44 12.69 -11.41 -2.43
C GLU A 44 14.00 -11.17 -3.20
N ARG A 45 14.70 -10.06 -2.93
CA ARG A 45 15.99 -9.79 -3.57
C ARG A 45 17.05 -10.69 -2.92
N ASN A 46 17.28 -11.86 -3.52
CA ASN A 46 18.58 -12.52 -3.39
C ASN A 46 19.46 -12.10 -4.58
N PRO A 47 20.46 -11.22 -4.40
CA PRO A 47 21.33 -10.75 -5.48
C PRO A 47 22.24 -11.86 -6.07
N SER A 48 22.21 -13.07 -5.49
CA SER A 48 23.11 -14.17 -5.83
C SER A 48 22.46 -15.28 -6.67
N ASP A 49 21.16 -15.19 -7.00
CA ASP A 49 20.44 -16.32 -7.59
C ASP A 49 20.01 -16.01 -9.03
N SER A 50 20.67 -16.68 -9.98
CA SER A 50 20.38 -16.61 -11.42
C SER A 50 19.28 -17.58 -11.86
N GLY A 51 18.59 -18.22 -10.91
CA GLY A 51 17.56 -19.22 -11.16
C GLY A 51 16.21 -18.82 -10.58
N VAL A 52 15.18 -18.92 -11.43
CA VAL A 52 13.73 -19.04 -11.13
C VAL A 52 13.16 -18.00 -10.12
N PRO A 53 12.21 -17.14 -10.54
CA PRO A 53 11.49 -16.28 -9.59
C PRO A 53 10.92 -17.10 -8.43
N ARG A 54 11.41 -16.86 -7.21
CA ARG A 54 10.84 -17.43 -6.00
C ARG A 54 9.44 -16.86 -5.75
N PRO A 55 8.60 -17.53 -4.95
CA PRO A 55 7.35 -16.95 -4.45
C PRO A 55 7.61 -15.53 -3.92
N THR A 56 6.72 -14.59 -4.29
CA THR A 56 6.81 -13.20 -3.83
C THR A 56 6.52 -13.12 -2.34
N ASP A 57 7.54 -12.87 -1.52
CA ASP A 57 7.38 -12.79 -0.06
C ASP A 57 6.83 -11.44 0.42
N TYR A 58 6.87 -10.41 -0.43
CA TYR A 58 6.46 -9.05 -0.06
C TYR A 58 5.28 -8.58 -0.90
N VAL A 59 4.11 -8.50 -0.26
CA VAL A 59 2.88 -7.98 -0.86
C VAL A 59 2.45 -6.75 -0.08
N ALA A 60 2.23 -5.62 -0.77
CA ALA A 60 1.70 -4.42 -0.16
C ALA A 60 0.60 -3.79 -1.02
N LEU A 61 -0.49 -3.35 -0.37
CA LEU A 61 -1.43 -2.41 -0.95
C LEU A 61 -0.89 -0.99 -0.75
N ILE A 62 -0.85 -0.22 -1.84
CA ILE A 62 -0.59 1.21 -1.81
C ILE A 62 -1.82 1.91 -2.38
N ALA A 63 -2.38 2.85 -1.63
CA ALA A 63 -3.54 3.62 -2.09
C ALA A 63 -3.37 5.12 -1.81
N ALA A 64 -3.84 5.96 -2.73
CA ALA A 64 -4.11 7.37 -2.51
C ALA A 64 -5.62 7.58 -2.58
N VAL A 65 -6.21 8.13 -1.52
CA VAL A 65 -7.67 8.14 -1.32
C VAL A 65 -8.15 9.50 -0.86
N THR A 66 -9.30 9.92 -1.35
CA THR A 66 -10.02 11.10 -0.85
C THR A 66 -11.19 10.63 -0.02
N LEU A 67 -11.14 10.86 1.29
CA LEU A 67 -12.10 10.38 2.27
C LEU A 67 -13.19 11.41 2.56
N LYS A 68 -14.20 11.00 3.33
CA LYS A 68 -15.09 11.94 4.02
C LYS A 68 -14.50 12.26 5.39
N ASP A 69 -14.85 13.42 5.93
CA ASP A 69 -14.37 13.91 7.22
C ASP A 69 -14.60 12.90 8.36
N SER A 70 -15.69 12.13 8.30
CA SER A 70 -16.00 11.08 9.28
C SER A 70 -14.96 9.96 9.30
N ASP A 71 -14.52 9.49 8.13
CA ASP A 71 -13.50 8.44 8.02
C ASP A 71 -12.11 8.99 8.35
N GLY A 72 -11.82 10.23 7.93
CA GLY A 72 -10.61 10.93 8.33
C GLY A 72 -10.51 11.03 9.85
N LYS A 73 -11.61 11.37 10.52
CA LYS A 73 -11.67 11.40 11.99
C LYS A 73 -11.41 10.03 12.62
N GLU A 74 -12.06 8.98 12.12
CA GLU A 74 -11.86 7.61 12.61
C GLU A 74 -10.40 7.15 12.48
N ILE A 75 -9.73 7.49 11.38
CA ILE A 75 -8.30 7.26 11.20
C ILE A 75 -7.49 8.07 12.21
N THR A 76 -7.83 9.35 12.44
CA THR A 76 -7.09 10.18 13.41
C THR A 76 -7.28 9.76 14.87
N ASP A 77 -8.37 9.05 15.17
CA ASP A 77 -8.66 8.49 16.50
C ASP A 77 -7.86 7.18 16.74
N GLN A 78 -7.17 6.64 15.71
CA GLN A 78 -6.23 5.51 15.86
C GLN A 78 -4.90 5.94 16.49
N PRO A 79 -4.13 4.99 17.09
CA PRO A 79 -2.80 5.28 17.60
C PRO A 79 -1.84 5.83 16.54
N ARG A 80 -0.85 6.60 17.00
CA ARG A 80 0.25 7.04 16.13
C ARG A 80 1.11 5.85 15.71
N TYR A 81 1.46 5.79 14.43
CA TYR A 81 2.38 4.78 13.94
C TYR A 81 3.79 5.03 14.51
N ALA A 82 4.35 4.01 15.16
CA ALA A 82 5.58 4.14 15.95
C ALA A 82 6.82 3.54 15.27
N GLU A 83 6.65 2.55 14.39
CA GLU A 83 7.79 1.85 13.79
C GLU A 83 8.49 2.69 12.72
N ARG A 84 9.81 2.61 12.66
CA ARG A 84 10.65 3.41 11.75
C ARG A 84 11.43 2.56 10.75
N GLN A 85 10.91 1.37 10.42
CA GLN A 85 11.52 0.53 9.41
C GLN A 85 11.16 1.10 8.02
N PRO A 86 12.15 1.46 7.18
CA PRO A 86 11.88 1.99 5.85
C PRO A 86 11.14 0.95 5.00
N ILE A 87 10.29 1.45 4.09
CA ILE A 87 9.67 0.61 3.08
C ILE A 87 10.60 0.45 1.87
N PRO A 88 10.57 -0.69 1.16
CA PRO A 88 11.26 -0.82 -0.12
C PRO A 88 10.88 0.27 -1.12
N GLU A 89 11.87 0.91 -1.75
CA GLU A 89 11.66 1.97 -2.77
C GLU A 89 10.76 1.52 -3.93
N ALA A 90 10.69 0.22 -4.23
CA ALA A 90 9.82 -0.32 -5.28
C ALA A 90 8.31 -0.21 -4.94
N PHE A 91 7.94 0.05 -3.69
CA PHE A 91 6.56 0.38 -3.29
C PHE A 91 6.21 1.85 -3.49
N LEU A 92 7.19 2.73 -3.79
CA LEU A 92 6.93 4.12 -4.18
C LEU A 92 6.52 4.18 -5.66
N ARG A 93 5.26 3.81 -5.91
CA ARG A 93 4.72 3.60 -7.26
C ARG A 93 4.86 4.83 -8.15
N ALA A 94 5.09 4.62 -9.44
CA ALA A 94 5.32 5.71 -10.39
C ALA A 94 4.15 6.72 -10.43
N TRP A 95 2.91 6.22 -10.32
CA TRP A 95 1.67 7.01 -10.34
C TRP A 95 1.42 7.85 -9.08
N LEU A 96 2.14 7.58 -7.99
CA LEU A 96 2.10 8.46 -6.82
C LEU A 96 2.74 9.81 -7.17
N SER A 97 2.13 10.88 -6.68
CA SER A 97 2.70 12.22 -6.78
C SER A 97 4.01 12.32 -5.99
N SER A 98 4.84 13.31 -6.30
CA SER A 98 6.08 13.54 -5.55
C SER A 98 5.80 13.81 -4.06
N ALA A 99 4.71 14.51 -3.74
CA ALA A 99 4.30 14.76 -2.36
C ALA A 99 3.90 13.46 -1.64
N GLU A 100 3.09 12.61 -2.27
CA GLU A 100 2.67 11.30 -1.73
C GLU A 100 3.89 10.40 -1.45
N LYS A 101 4.86 10.35 -2.38
CA LYS A 101 6.11 9.59 -2.19
C LYS A 101 6.93 10.11 -1.01
N THR A 102 7.05 11.43 -0.87
CA THR A 102 7.77 12.05 0.24
C THR A 102 7.10 11.76 1.58
N ALA A 103 5.78 11.96 1.68
CA ALA A 103 5.03 11.67 2.90
C ALA A 103 5.14 10.20 3.30
N LEU A 104 5.08 9.29 2.32
CA LEU A 104 5.27 7.87 2.55
C LEU A 104 6.69 7.57 3.06
N ARG A 105 7.75 8.15 2.49
CA ARG A 105 9.11 8.00 3.05
C ARG A 105 9.23 8.56 4.46
N ASP A 106 8.68 9.74 4.70
CA ASP A 106 8.84 10.45 5.97
C ASP A 106 8.13 9.71 7.12
N ALA A 107 6.96 9.12 6.87
CA ALA A 107 6.21 8.31 7.84
C ALA A 107 7.05 7.17 8.44
N PHE A 108 7.90 6.53 7.62
CA PHE A 108 8.80 5.45 8.03
C PHE A 108 10.23 5.93 8.35
N SER A 109 10.52 7.22 8.22
CA SER A 109 11.85 7.78 8.51
C SER A 109 12.04 8.03 10.01
N GLN A 110 13.28 8.05 10.47
CA GLN A 110 13.61 8.42 11.86
C GLN A 110 13.28 9.88 12.21
N LYS A 111 13.09 10.75 11.21
CA LYS A 111 12.71 12.16 11.42
C LYS A 111 11.23 12.32 11.79
N GLY A 112 10.43 11.27 11.57
CA GLY A 112 9.04 11.19 11.99
C GLY A 112 8.08 11.99 11.12
N GLY A 113 7.45 11.32 10.17
CA GLY A 113 6.24 11.81 9.51
C GLY A 113 4.98 11.54 10.33
N LEU A 114 3.94 12.32 10.09
CA LEU A 114 2.63 12.10 10.67
C LEU A 114 2.00 10.85 10.06
N ALA A 115 1.74 9.83 10.88
CA ALA A 115 1.14 8.59 10.42
C ALA A 115 0.32 7.95 11.55
N TYR A 116 -0.68 7.19 11.16
CA TYR A 116 -1.61 6.49 12.05
C TYR A 116 -1.53 4.99 11.78
N ASP A 117 -1.52 4.21 12.85
CA ASP A 117 -1.62 2.75 12.78
C ASP A 117 -3.08 2.36 12.57
N VAL A 118 -3.40 1.90 11.37
CA VAL A 118 -4.76 1.51 10.99
C VAL A 118 -4.94 -0.01 10.97
N SER A 119 -4.12 -0.75 11.72
CA SER A 119 -4.22 -2.22 11.84
C SER A 119 -5.56 -2.71 12.38
N GLN A 120 -6.29 -1.88 13.12
CA GLN A 120 -7.64 -2.20 13.60
C GLN A 120 -8.73 -1.99 12.52
N LEU A 121 -8.41 -1.28 11.44
CA LEU A 121 -9.34 -0.97 10.36
C LEU A 121 -9.17 -1.91 9.15
N VAL A 122 -8.07 -2.66 9.07
CA VAL A 122 -7.84 -3.56 7.92
C VAL A 122 -8.73 -4.80 7.96
N THR A 123 -9.09 -5.30 6.79
CA THR A 123 -9.98 -6.47 6.64
C THR A 123 -9.26 -7.82 6.78
N ARG A 124 -7.92 -7.81 6.77
CA ARG A 124 -7.05 -9.00 6.82
C ARG A 124 -5.82 -8.71 7.67
N PRO A 125 -5.19 -9.74 8.29
CA PRO A 125 -3.94 -9.56 9.01
C PRO A 125 -2.85 -8.92 8.14
N THR A 126 -2.30 -7.82 8.63
CA THR A 126 -1.21 -7.08 7.99
C THR A 126 -0.04 -7.00 8.95
N LYS A 127 1.17 -7.09 8.42
CA LYS A 127 2.39 -6.81 9.18
C LYS A 127 2.50 -5.34 9.54
N ARG A 128 2.16 -4.44 8.60
CA ARG A 128 2.14 -2.99 8.79
C ARG A 128 0.90 -2.43 8.11
N ALA A 129 0.17 -1.57 8.79
CA ALA A 129 -1.01 -0.90 8.25
C ALA A 129 -0.96 0.57 8.66
N VAL A 130 -0.71 1.44 7.68
CA VAL A 130 -0.40 2.84 7.94
C VAL A 130 -1.27 3.74 7.08
N ALA A 131 -1.85 4.76 7.71
CA ALA A 131 -2.53 5.86 7.04
C ALA A 131 -1.79 7.18 7.29
N ILE A 132 -1.57 7.93 6.22
CA ILE A 132 -0.75 9.15 6.20
C ILE A 132 -1.61 10.28 5.66
N PRO A 133 -1.89 11.33 6.46
CA PRO A 133 -2.63 12.49 5.97
C PRO A 133 -1.75 13.29 5.01
N MET A 134 -2.30 13.65 3.86
CA MET A 134 -1.68 14.55 2.90
C MET A 134 -2.24 15.97 3.05
N ASP A 135 -3.56 16.07 3.18
CA ASP A 135 -4.31 17.28 3.47
C ASP A 135 -5.59 16.93 4.26
N ALA A 136 -6.63 17.78 4.23
CA ALA A 136 -7.85 17.59 5.03
C ALA A 136 -8.62 16.32 4.67
N ASP A 137 -8.69 15.96 3.38
CA ASP A 137 -9.47 14.80 2.93
C ASP A 137 -8.67 13.82 2.08
N HIS A 138 -7.42 14.14 1.71
CA HIS A 138 -6.52 13.24 0.99
C HIS A 138 -5.58 12.49 1.94
N TRP A 139 -5.53 11.17 1.75
CA TRP A 139 -4.73 10.24 2.53
C TRP A 139 -3.96 9.27 1.64
N VAL A 140 -2.78 8.86 2.09
CA VAL A 140 -2.04 7.73 1.54
C VAL A 140 -2.14 6.56 2.51
N LEU A 141 -2.49 5.39 1.99
CA LEU A 141 -2.57 4.13 2.74
C LEU A 141 -1.46 3.19 2.28
N TYR A 142 -0.82 2.53 3.24
CA TYR A 142 0.18 1.49 3.02
C TYR A 142 -0.14 0.28 3.91
N LEU A 143 -0.54 -0.83 3.30
CA LEU A 143 -0.84 -2.08 4.00
C LEU A 143 0.10 -3.19 3.50
N GLU A 144 1.02 -3.64 4.35
CA GLU A 144 1.91 -4.78 4.06
C GLU A 144 1.31 -6.06 4.63
N TYR A 145 1.22 -7.08 3.78
CA TYR A 145 0.74 -8.41 4.14
C TYR A 145 1.92 -9.34 4.40
N VAL A 146 1.74 -10.24 5.37
CA VAL A 146 2.62 -11.41 5.52
C VAL A 146 2.18 -12.40 4.44
N ALA A 147 3.08 -12.77 3.52
CA ALA A 147 2.79 -13.87 2.60
C ALA A 147 2.47 -15.13 3.43
N PRO A 148 1.38 -15.85 3.14
CA PRO A 148 1.00 -17.06 3.88
C PRO A 148 1.99 -18.21 3.70
#